data_AF-A0A2V7REC6-F1
#
_entry.id   AF-A0A2V7REC6-F1
#
_cell.length_a   1.000
_cell.length_b   1.000
_cell.length_c   1.000
_cell.angle_alpha   90.00
_cell.angle_beta   90.00
_cell.angle_gamma   90.00
#
_symmetry.space_group_name_H-M   'P 1'
#
loop_
_entity.id
_entity.type
_entity.pdbx_description
1 polymer ?
#
loop_
_entity_poly.entity_id
_entity_poly.type
_entity_poly.pdbx_seq_one_letter_code
_entity_poly.pdbx_strand_id
1 'polypeptide(L)'
;MTKHKTGTREQWLAARLELLEAEKELTRRSDELARRRQELPWVRIDKQYKFETDEGSASLADLFRGRSQLLIYHFMFGPDYKAGCPSCSAIADGFDGSVVHLANHDVTLAAVSRAALAKLQAYKRRMGWSFPWASSFGSDFSYDLQTAWTEEQQRSNVVEYNFRPEDQRSLLEAGKQGPPAEIAATTGTDWPTFIRERQGLSAFALEGGVVYHTYSAYARGVDGLWSMYQWLDRAPKGRNETGFWWRRHDEYHEG
;
A
#
# COMPACT_ATOMS: atom_id res chain seq x y z
N MET A 1 4.16 -16.37 -30.64
CA MET A 1 4.86 -15.08 -30.85
C MET A 1 3.85 -14.10 -31.43
N THR A 2 3.45 -13.09 -30.65
CA THR A 2 2.65 -11.99 -31.20
C THR A 2 3.45 -11.30 -32.29
N LYS A 3 2.92 -11.29 -33.52
CA LYS A 3 3.57 -10.68 -34.68
C LYS A 3 3.49 -9.16 -34.53
N HIS A 4 4.55 -8.53 -34.02
CA HIS A 4 4.59 -7.08 -33.87
C HIS A 4 4.58 -6.41 -35.24
N LYS A 5 3.66 -5.46 -35.44
CA LYS A 5 3.63 -4.63 -36.65
C LYS A 5 4.77 -3.62 -36.58
N THR A 6 5.64 -3.61 -37.57
CA THR A 6 6.60 -2.53 -37.80
C THR A 6 5.97 -1.48 -38.74
N GLY A 7 6.38 -0.23 -38.62
CA GLY A 7 5.88 0.88 -39.45
C GLY A 7 6.89 2.02 -39.49
N THR A 8 6.66 2.99 -40.37
CA THR A 8 7.51 4.19 -40.47
C THR A 8 7.27 5.15 -39.30
N ARG A 9 8.12 6.17 -39.15
CA ARG A 9 7.97 7.19 -38.11
C ARG A 9 6.66 7.97 -38.26
N GLU A 10 6.25 8.22 -39.49
CA GLU A 10 5.01 8.93 -39.84
C GLU A 10 3.79 8.10 -39.45
N GLN A 11 3.79 6.80 -39.76
CA GLN A 11 2.73 5.88 -39.36
C GLN A 11 2.62 5.76 -37.83
N TRP A 12 3.75 5.70 -37.14
CA TRP A 12 3.79 5.70 -35.68
C TRP A 12 3.24 7.02 -35.11
N LEU A 13 3.62 8.17 -35.67
CA LEU A 13 3.19 9.47 -35.18
C LEU A 13 1.68 9.64 -35.33
N ALA A 14 1.11 9.24 -36.48
CA ALA A 14 -0.33 9.27 -36.69
C ALA A 14 -1.08 8.45 -35.62
N ALA A 15 -0.68 7.19 -35.41
CA ALA A 15 -1.28 6.33 -34.38
C ALA A 15 -1.04 6.85 -32.95
N ARG A 16 0.11 7.47 -32.69
CA ARG A 16 0.44 8.06 -31.38
C ARG A 16 -0.43 9.26 -31.04
N LEU A 17 -0.80 10.07 -32.03
CA LEU A 17 -1.70 11.21 -31.84
C LEU A 17 -3.13 10.74 -31.49
N GLU A 18 -3.63 9.68 -32.14
CA GLU A 18 -4.91 9.07 -31.74
C GLU A 18 -4.87 8.55 -30.30
N LEU A 19 -3.79 7.85 -29.91
CA LEU A 19 -3.60 7.40 -28.53
C LEU A 19 -3.50 8.57 -27.53
N LEU A 20 -2.92 9.70 -27.93
CA LEU A 20 -2.75 10.87 -27.07
C LEU A 20 -4.10 11.43 -26.61
N GLU A 21 -5.11 11.42 -27.48
CA GLU A 21 -6.45 11.88 -27.12
C GLU A 21 -7.07 11.01 -26.02
N ALA A 22 -6.93 9.69 -26.11
CA ALA A 22 -7.39 8.77 -25.07
C ALA A 22 -6.62 8.95 -23.75
N GLU A 23 -5.30 9.16 -23.80
CA GLU A 23 -4.49 9.45 -22.60
C GLU A 23 -4.85 10.79 -21.96
N LYS A 24 -5.20 11.81 -22.77
CA LYS A 24 -5.68 13.10 -22.27
C LYS A 24 -7.06 12.99 -21.63
N GLU A 25 -7.95 12.16 -22.18
CA GLU A 25 -9.22 11.84 -21.51
C GLU A 25 -8.97 11.19 -20.15
N LEU A 26 -8.11 10.18 -20.08
CA LEU A 26 -7.77 9.52 -18.82
C LEU A 26 -7.17 10.50 -17.80
N THR A 27 -6.34 11.44 -18.26
CA THR A 27 -5.77 12.51 -17.41
C THR A 27 -6.89 13.34 -16.79
N ARG A 28 -7.80 13.88 -17.60
CA ARG A 28 -8.94 14.69 -17.14
C ARG A 28 -9.85 13.93 -16.17
N ARG A 29 -10.13 12.66 -16.46
CA ARG A 29 -10.91 11.78 -15.56
C ARG A 29 -10.20 11.51 -14.24
N SER A 30 -8.87 11.41 -14.26
CA SER A 30 -8.05 11.22 -13.05
C SER A 30 -8.07 12.47 -12.17
N ASP A 31 -8.00 13.66 -12.76
CA ASP A 31 -8.12 14.95 -12.05
C ASP A 31 -9.50 15.09 -11.39
N GLU A 32 -10.57 14.73 -12.10
CA GLU A 32 -11.93 14.73 -11.53
C GLU A 32 -12.04 13.76 -10.35
N LEU A 33 -11.47 12.56 -10.46
CA LEU A 33 -11.47 11.58 -9.38
C LEU A 33 -10.65 12.05 -8.18
N ALA A 34 -9.52 12.73 -8.40
CA ALA A 34 -8.73 13.33 -7.33
C ALA A 34 -9.54 14.39 -6.56
N ARG A 35 -10.23 15.28 -7.27
CA ARG A 35 -11.15 16.26 -6.64
C ARG A 35 -12.23 15.58 -5.81
N ARG A 36 -12.87 14.53 -6.35
CA ARG A 36 -13.91 13.78 -5.63
C ARG A 36 -13.40 13.09 -4.36
N ARG A 37 -12.14 12.64 -4.33
CA ARG A 37 -11.51 12.11 -3.11
C ARG A 37 -11.32 13.20 -2.06
N GLN A 38 -10.92 14.41 -2.49
CA GLN A 38 -10.72 15.56 -1.59
C GLN A 38 -12.04 16.10 -1.02
N GLU A 39 -13.15 15.94 -1.75
CA GLU A 39 -14.50 16.37 -1.36
C GLU A 39 -15.23 15.39 -0.42
N LEU A 40 -14.62 14.25 -0.08
CA LEU A 40 -15.22 13.33 0.88
C LEU A 40 -15.40 13.99 2.26
N PRO A 41 -16.48 13.67 2.99
CA PRO A 41 -16.68 14.20 4.32
C PRO A 41 -15.57 13.72 5.26
N TRP A 42 -15.04 14.66 6.03
CA TRP A 42 -14.00 14.37 7.02
C TRP A 42 -14.63 13.81 8.29
N VAL A 43 -14.06 12.73 8.82
CA VAL A 43 -14.51 12.07 10.05
C VAL A 43 -13.50 12.35 11.14
N ARG A 44 -13.95 13.03 12.20
CA ARG A 44 -13.13 13.32 13.38
C ARG A 44 -12.66 12.02 14.04
N ILE A 45 -11.38 11.96 14.42
CA ILE A 45 -10.81 10.85 15.19
C ILE A 45 -10.66 11.29 16.65
N ASP A 46 -11.54 10.77 17.52
CA ASP A 46 -11.48 11.06 18.96
C ASP A 46 -10.62 10.04 19.74
N LYS A 47 -10.48 8.83 19.20
CA LYS A 47 -9.72 7.76 19.83
C LYS A 47 -8.23 8.09 19.87
N GLN A 48 -7.64 7.98 21.05
CA GLN A 48 -6.23 8.21 21.27
C GLN A 48 -5.44 6.95 20.94
N TYR A 49 -4.88 6.90 19.73
CA TYR A 49 -3.99 5.82 19.32
C TYR A 49 -2.57 6.05 19.83
N LYS A 50 -1.91 4.96 20.21
CA LYS A 50 -0.49 4.95 20.56
C LYS A 50 0.31 4.20 19.49
N PHE A 51 1.48 4.73 19.20
CA PHE A 51 2.47 4.14 18.30
C PHE A 51 3.85 4.13 18.96
N GLU A 52 4.73 3.28 18.44
CA GLU A 52 6.18 3.37 18.69
C GLU A 52 6.88 3.82 17.40
N THR A 53 7.83 4.75 17.54
CA THR A 53 8.61 5.35 16.45
C THR A 53 10.08 5.40 16.84
N ASP A 54 10.95 5.79 15.90
CA ASP A 54 12.38 6.00 16.16
C ASP A 54 12.62 7.08 17.23
N GLU A 55 11.69 8.03 17.35
CA GLU A 55 11.69 9.11 18.35
C GLU A 55 11.01 8.74 19.68
N GLY A 56 10.52 7.50 19.81
CA GLY A 56 9.82 7.01 21.00
C GLY A 56 8.32 6.84 20.80
N SER A 57 7.55 6.92 21.89
CA SER A 57 6.10 6.78 21.81
C SER A 57 5.46 8.01 21.16
N ALA A 58 4.50 7.78 20.27
CA ALA A 58 3.82 8.82 19.50
C ALA A 58 2.29 8.64 19.50
N SER A 59 1.55 9.73 19.44
CA SER A 59 0.13 9.76 19.09
C SER A 59 -0.07 9.80 17.57
N LEU A 60 -1.31 9.68 17.09
CA LEU A 60 -1.61 9.88 15.66
C LEU A 60 -1.27 11.31 15.19
N ALA A 61 -1.47 12.32 16.05
CA ALA A 61 -1.13 13.71 15.74
C ALA A 61 0.39 13.90 15.60
N ASP A 62 1.19 13.22 16.42
CA ASP A 62 2.66 13.32 16.34
C ASP A 62 3.19 12.77 15.01
N LEU A 63 2.51 11.78 14.40
CA LEU A 63 2.89 11.24 13.09
C LEU A 63 2.79 12.28 11.95
N PHE A 64 2.09 13.40 12.15
CA PHE A 64 2.08 14.50 11.18
C PHE A 64 3.42 15.24 11.13
N ARG A 65 4.27 15.14 12.17
CA ARG A 65 5.60 15.78 12.23
C ARG A 65 5.58 17.27 11.87
N GLY A 66 4.59 17.99 12.39
CA GLY A 66 4.41 19.44 12.20
C GLY A 66 3.75 19.85 10.88
N ARG A 67 3.28 18.92 10.06
CA ARG A 67 2.55 19.19 8.81
C ARG A 67 1.04 19.14 9.00
N SER A 68 0.27 19.72 8.07
CA SER A 68 -1.21 19.66 8.14
C SER A 68 -1.81 18.38 7.58
N GLN A 69 -1.05 17.61 6.78
CA GLN A 69 -1.55 16.40 6.12
C GLN A 69 -0.68 15.18 6.43
N LEU A 70 -1.32 14.03 6.61
CA LEU A 70 -0.66 12.76 6.85
C LEU A 70 -1.23 11.69 5.90
N LEU A 71 -0.34 11.03 5.17
CA LEU A 71 -0.62 9.81 4.44
C LEU A 71 0.02 8.64 5.20
N ILE A 72 -0.79 7.64 5.54
CA ILE A 72 -0.33 6.39 6.13
C ILE A 72 -0.48 5.28 5.11
N TYR A 73 0.64 4.66 4.75
CA TYR A 73 0.64 3.38 4.05
C TYR A 73 0.57 2.25 5.09
N HIS A 74 -0.52 1.49 5.06
CA HIS A 74 -0.68 0.30 5.90
C HIS A 74 0.13 -0.83 5.28
N PHE A 75 1.33 -1.05 5.82
CA PHE A 75 2.26 -2.05 5.31
C PHE A 75 1.98 -3.37 6.01
N MET A 76 1.75 -4.44 5.24
CA MET A 76 1.56 -5.80 5.79
C MET A 76 2.85 -6.34 6.38
N PHE A 77 3.02 -6.14 7.68
CA PHE A 77 4.06 -6.75 8.50
C PHE A 77 3.45 -7.08 9.86
N GLY A 78 2.99 -8.32 9.99
CA GLY A 78 2.35 -8.80 11.21
C GLY A 78 3.35 -9.21 12.29
N PRO A 79 2.90 -9.34 13.56
CA PRO A 79 3.75 -9.77 14.67
C PRO A 79 4.50 -11.08 14.39
N ASP A 80 3.91 -12.01 13.65
CA ASP A 80 4.46 -13.33 13.35
C ASP A 80 5.36 -13.37 12.10
N TYR A 81 5.44 -12.27 11.34
CA TYR A 81 6.17 -12.26 10.07
C TYR A 81 7.68 -12.23 10.30
N LYS A 82 8.44 -12.92 9.45
CA LYS A 82 9.91 -12.86 9.38
C LYS A 82 10.39 -11.83 8.36
N ALA A 83 9.59 -11.51 7.35
CA ALA A 83 9.85 -10.50 6.34
C ALA A 83 8.55 -9.80 5.91
N GLY A 84 8.67 -8.59 5.35
CA GLY A 84 7.52 -7.83 4.86
C GLY A 84 6.86 -8.48 3.65
N CYS A 85 5.55 -8.21 3.47
CA CYS A 85 4.82 -8.62 2.27
C CYS A 85 5.55 -8.16 0.99
N PRO A 86 5.76 -9.03 -0.02
CA PRO A 86 6.50 -8.68 -1.23
C PRO A 86 5.84 -7.55 -2.03
N SER A 87 4.51 -7.54 -2.13
CA SER A 87 3.77 -6.46 -2.79
C SER A 87 3.89 -5.13 -2.06
N CYS A 88 3.80 -5.15 -0.72
CA CYS A 88 4.00 -3.93 0.08
C CYS A 88 5.42 -3.40 -0.05
N SER A 89 6.41 -4.29 -0.11
CA SER A 89 7.82 -3.94 -0.28
C SER A 89 8.08 -3.30 -1.65
N ALA A 90 7.51 -3.87 -2.72
CA ALA A 90 7.64 -3.30 -4.06
C ALA A 90 6.98 -1.91 -4.20
N ILE A 91 5.88 -1.66 -3.47
CA ILE A 91 5.27 -0.32 -3.40
C ILE A 91 6.16 0.64 -2.59
N ALA A 92 6.72 0.18 -1.46
CA ALA A 92 7.61 0.96 -0.62
C ALA A 92 8.90 1.40 -1.33
N ASP A 93 9.49 0.52 -2.14
CA ASP A 93 10.61 0.86 -3.03
C ASP A 93 10.28 2.07 -3.93
N GLY A 94 9.03 2.17 -4.38
CA GLY A 94 8.58 3.27 -5.23
C GLY A 94 8.45 4.60 -4.49
N PHE A 95 7.86 4.59 -3.29
CA PHE A 95 7.60 5.83 -2.57
C PHE A 95 8.76 6.31 -1.68
N ASP A 96 9.75 5.47 -1.36
CA ASP A 96 10.88 5.86 -0.50
C ASP A 96 11.61 7.11 -1.02
N GLY A 97 11.89 7.16 -2.33
CA GLY A 97 12.48 8.35 -2.96
C GLY A 97 11.53 9.53 -3.13
N SER A 98 10.21 9.32 -3.01
CA SER A 98 9.18 10.33 -3.28
C SER A 98 8.83 11.17 -2.05
N VAL A 99 9.18 10.72 -0.84
CA VAL A 99 8.77 11.35 0.43
C VAL A 99 9.15 12.83 0.54
N VAL A 100 10.29 13.23 -0.03
CA VAL A 100 10.77 14.63 0.03
C VAL A 100 9.85 15.60 -0.73
N HIS A 101 9.27 15.14 -1.84
CA HIS A 101 8.34 15.96 -2.62
C HIS A 101 7.02 16.14 -1.88
N LEU A 102 6.53 15.09 -1.21
CA LEU A 102 5.33 15.17 -0.37
C LEU A 102 5.57 16.12 0.82
N ALA A 103 6.73 16.03 1.46
CA ALA A 103 7.10 16.90 2.57
C ALA A 103 7.14 18.38 2.17
N ASN A 104 7.57 18.70 0.94
CA ASN A 104 7.54 20.05 0.37
C ASN A 104 6.10 20.57 0.14
N HIS A 105 5.14 19.67 -0.02
CA HIS A 105 3.71 19.98 -0.18
C HIS A 105 2.92 19.85 1.14
N ASP A 106 3.60 20.00 2.29
CA ASP A 106 2.97 19.93 3.61
C ASP A 106 2.25 18.59 3.88
N VAL A 107 2.79 17.49 3.33
CA VAL A 107 2.34 16.12 3.57
C VAL A 107 3.44 15.30 4.23
N THR A 108 3.15 14.69 5.37
CA THR A 108 3.98 13.60 5.91
C THR A 108 3.49 12.28 5.32
N LEU A 109 4.38 11.47 4.74
CA LEU A 109 4.11 10.07 4.39
C LEU A 109 4.83 9.18 5.41
N ALA A 110 4.09 8.24 6.01
CA ALA A 110 4.62 7.23 6.91
C ALA A 110 4.06 5.85 6.58
N ALA A 111 4.83 4.81 6.88
CA ALA A 111 4.30 3.44 6.95
C ALA A 111 3.83 3.13 8.37
N VAL A 112 2.81 2.28 8.51
CA VAL A 112 2.36 1.72 9.79
C VAL A 112 2.17 0.21 9.66
N SER A 113 2.63 -0.53 10.67
CA SER A 113 2.47 -1.99 10.77
C SER A 113 2.31 -2.46 12.22
N ARG A 114 1.67 -3.61 12.45
CA ARG A 114 1.45 -4.17 13.79
C ARG A 114 2.65 -4.88 14.41
N ALA A 115 3.76 -5.14 13.72
CA ALA A 115 4.91 -5.78 14.36
C ALA A 115 5.65 -4.84 15.33
N ALA A 116 6.29 -5.41 16.35
CA ALA A 116 7.16 -4.68 17.28
C ALA A 116 8.20 -3.82 16.53
N LEU A 117 8.44 -2.60 17.00
CA LEU A 117 9.26 -1.60 16.29
C LEU A 117 10.64 -2.13 15.88
N ALA A 118 11.32 -2.87 16.75
CA ALA A 118 12.65 -3.43 16.47
C ALA A 118 12.66 -4.33 15.22
N LYS A 119 11.57 -5.08 14.95
CA LYS A 119 11.44 -5.91 13.75
C LYS A 119 11.27 -5.05 12.50
N LEU A 120 10.43 -4.02 12.58
CA LEU A 120 10.19 -3.07 11.49
C LEU A 120 11.49 -2.35 11.12
N GLN A 121 12.22 -1.85 12.12
CA GLN A 121 13.52 -1.18 11.93
C GLN A 121 14.57 -2.11 11.31
N ALA A 122 14.65 -3.37 11.75
CA ALA A 122 15.57 -4.34 11.16
C ALA A 122 15.25 -4.59 9.69
N TYR A 123 13.97 -4.72 9.36
CA TYR A 123 13.54 -4.90 7.98
C TYR A 123 13.75 -3.64 7.13
N LYS A 124 13.41 -2.45 7.65
CA LYS A 124 13.68 -1.16 7.00
C LYS A 124 15.17 -1.00 6.65
N ARG A 125 16.08 -1.38 7.57
CA ARG A 125 17.53 -1.39 7.32
C ARG A 125 17.93 -2.39 6.23
N ARG A 126 17.38 -3.61 6.24
CA ARG A 126 17.62 -4.61 5.19
C ARG A 126 17.26 -4.04 3.81
N MET A 127 16.13 -3.35 3.71
CA MET A 127 15.62 -2.77 2.46
C MET A 127 16.23 -1.40 2.12
N GLY A 128 17.12 -0.86 2.96
CA GLY A 128 17.76 0.44 2.70
C GLY A 128 16.82 1.65 2.68
N TRP A 129 15.60 1.53 3.22
CA TRP A 129 14.60 2.60 3.16
C TRP A 129 14.83 3.68 4.23
N SER A 130 14.33 4.88 3.95
CA SER A 130 14.48 6.08 4.78
C SER A 130 13.15 6.62 5.34
N PHE A 131 12.00 6.32 4.71
CA PHE A 131 10.69 6.84 5.14
C PHE A 131 10.33 6.53 6.61
N PRO A 132 9.57 7.39 7.31
CA PRO A 132 9.09 7.12 8.67
C PRO A 132 8.24 5.85 8.74
N TRP A 133 8.50 4.97 9.72
CA TRP A 133 7.71 3.76 9.94
C TRP A 133 7.37 3.62 11.41
N ALA A 134 6.07 3.68 11.72
CA ALA A 134 5.57 3.54 13.08
C ALA A 134 5.02 2.12 13.33
N SER A 135 5.22 1.61 14.53
CA SER A 135 4.58 0.38 15.00
C SER A 135 3.23 0.71 15.65
N SER A 136 2.18 0.03 15.22
CA SER A 136 0.88 -0.01 15.90
C SER A 136 0.73 -1.24 16.80
N PHE A 137 1.83 -1.92 17.16
CA PHE A 137 1.76 -3.11 18.01
C PHE A 137 1.11 -2.78 19.37
N GLY A 138 0.12 -3.58 19.78
CA GLY A 138 -0.65 -3.32 21.00
C GLY A 138 -1.61 -2.14 20.93
N SER A 139 -1.84 -1.57 19.73
CA SER A 139 -2.81 -0.50 19.47
C SER A 139 -3.94 -1.03 18.59
N ASP A 140 -5.15 -0.47 18.79
CA ASP A 140 -6.32 -0.85 18.01
C ASP A 140 -6.32 -0.25 16.59
N PHE A 141 -5.39 0.66 16.28
CA PHE A 141 -5.38 1.47 15.07
C PHE A 141 -5.59 0.66 13.78
N SER A 142 -4.83 -0.43 13.59
CA SER A 142 -4.94 -1.24 12.37
C SER A 142 -6.26 -2.00 12.28
N TYR A 143 -6.88 -2.34 13.41
CA TYR A 143 -8.20 -2.99 13.43
C TYR A 143 -9.30 -1.98 13.10
N ASP A 144 -9.27 -0.80 13.72
CA ASP A 144 -10.27 0.26 13.51
C ASP A 144 -10.23 0.81 12.06
N LEU A 145 -9.06 0.79 11.41
CA LEU A 145 -8.88 1.19 10.01
C LEU A 145 -9.07 0.01 9.02
N GLN A 146 -9.53 -1.15 9.50
CA GLN A 146 -9.82 -2.35 8.70
C GLN A 146 -8.60 -2.86 7.90
N THR A 147 -7.40 -2.76 8.48
CA THR A 147 -6.15 -3.29 7.94
C THR A 147 -5.56 -4.44 8.74
N ALA A 148 -6.22 -4.84 9.83
CA ALA A 148 -5.90 -6.05 10.56
C ALA A 148 -7.13 -6.69 11.21
N TRP A 149 -7.07 -7.99 11.47
CA TRP A 149 -8.09 -8.72 12.25
C TRP A 149 -7.47 -9.68 13.24
N THR A 150 -8.16 -9.88 14.36
CA THR A 150 -7.81 -10.92 15.32
C THR A 150 -8.11 -12.29 14.72
N GLU A 151 -7.49 -13.33 15.27
CA GLU A 151 -7.80 -14.71 14.87
C GLU A 151 -9.28 -15.04 15.12
N GLU A 152 -9.88 -14.51 16.19
CA GLU A 152 -11.29 -14.67 16.50
C GLU A 152 -12.20 -14.03 15.42
N GLN A 153 -11.90 -12.79 15.02
CA GLN A 153 -12.61 -12.10 13.94
C GLN A 153 -12.48 -12.82 12.59
N GLN A 154 -11.31 -13.37 12.28
CA GLN A 154 -11.13 -14.18 11.08
C GLN A 154 -12.00 -15.46 11.13
N ARG A 155 -12.11 -16.08 12.31
CA ARG A 155 -12.93 -17.29 12.53
C ARG A 155 -14.44 -17.01 12.52
N SER A 156 -14.89 -15.76 12.64
CA SER A 156 -16.30 -15.40 12.47
C SER A 156 -16.78 -15.40 11.01
N ASN A 157 -15.94 -15.86 10.07
CA ASN A 157 -16.19 -16.06 8.64
C ASN A 157 -16.37 -14.78 7.80
N VAL A 158 -16.80 -13.67 8.38
CA VAL A 158 -16.97 -12.40 7.67
C VAL A 158 -16.26 -11.30 8.44
N VAL A 159 -15.46 -10.53 7.71
CA VAL A 159 -14.85 -9.28 8.17
C VAL A 159 -15.20 -8.16 7.20
N GLU A 160 -15.10 -6.90 7.62
CA GLU A 160 -15.20 -5.77 6.69
C GLU A 160 -13.83 -5.40 6.16
N TYR A 161 -13.68 -5.37 4.83
CA TYR A 161 -12.49 -4.92 4.14
C TYR A 161 -12.88 -4.16 2.87
N ASN A 162 -12.19 -3.05 2.59
CA ASN A 162 -12.48 -2.22 1.42
C ASN A 162 -13.96 -1.78 1.36
N PHE A 163 -14.50 -1.37 2.51
CA PHE A 163 -15.87 -0.87 2.71
C PHE A 163 -16.97 -1.90 2.37
N ARG A 164 -16.64 -3.19 2.39
CA ARG A 164 -17.57 -4.28 2.06
C ARG A 164 -17.30 -5.50 2.94
N PRO A 165 -18.33 -6.34 3.17
CA PRO A 165 -18.12 -7.66 3.76
C PRO A 165 -17.23 -8.54 2.87
N GLU A 166 -16.29 -9.23 3.49
CA GLU A 166 -15.37 -10.19 2.85
C GLU A 166 -15.53 -11.57 3.51
N ASP A 167 -15.89 -12.59 2.73
CA ASP A 167 -15.98 -13.98 3.20
C ASP A 167 -14.57 -14.57 3.37
N GLN A 168 -14.17 -14.73 4.64
CA GLN A 168 -12.89 -15.29 5.02
C GLN A 168 -12.75 -16.76 4.63
N ARG A 169 -13.84 -17.53 4.51
CA ARG A 169 -13.76 -18.95 4.14
C ARG A 169 -13.23 -19.10 2.73
N SER A 170 -13.75 -18.33 1.78
CA SER A 170 -13.27 -18.34 0.40
C SER A 170 -11.80 -17.98 0.29
N LEU A 171 -11.34 -17.00 1.09
CA LEU A 171 -9.92 -16.63 1.13
C LEU A 171 -9.07 -17.74 1.74
N LEU A 172 -9.47 -18.30 2.89
CA LEU A 172 -8.74 -19.38 3.55
C LEU A 172 -8.60 -20.59 2.63
N GLU A 173 -9.67 -20.95 1.90
CA GLU A 173 -9.64 -22.01 0.89
C GLU A 173 -8.67 -21.68 -0.26
N ALA A 174 -8.68 -20.44 -0.75
CA ALA A 174 -7.82 -20.01 -1.86
C ALA A 174 -6.32 -20.10 -1.55
N GLY A 175 -5.92 -20.04 -0.27
CA GLY A 175 -4.52 -20.14 0.12
C GLY A 175 -4.12 -21.47 0.77
N LYS A 176 -4.90 -22.54 0.56
CA LYS A 176 -4.43 -23.90 0.86
C LYS A 176 -3.27 -24.34 -0.04
N GLN A 177 -3.19 -23.82 -1.26
CA GLN A 177 -2.15 -24.15 -2.24
C GLN A 177 -1.97 -23.04 -3.27
N GLY A 178 -0.89 -23.12 -4.05
CA GLY A 178 -0.61 -22.21 -5.15
C GLY A 178 -0.07 -20.84 -4.71
N PRO A 179 -0.14 -19.82 -5.57
CA PRO A 179 0.53 -18.54 -5.36
C PRO A 179 0.22 -17.86 -4.01
N PRO A 180 -1.02 -17.87 -3.48
CA PRO A 180 -1.28 -17.25 -2.16
C PRO A 180 -0.49 -17.90 -1.02
N ALA A 181 -0.41 -19.24 -1.00
CA ALA A 181 0.35 -19.98 0.01
C ALA A 181 1.85 -19.72 -0.12
N GLU A 182 2.36 -19.69 -1.35
CA GLU A 182 3.77 -19.38 -1.66
C GLU A 182 4.13 -17.95 -1.21
N ILE A 183 3.28 -16.96 -1.49
CA ILE A 183 3.46 -15.58 -1.05
C ILE A 183 3.52 -15.48 0.47
N ALA A 184 2.59 -16.13 1.18
CA ALA A 184 2.63 -16.16 2.65
C ALA A 184 3.93 -16.78 3.17
N ALA A 185 4.36 -17.90 2.59
CA ALA A 185 5.59 -18.57 2.97
C ALA A 185 6.84 -17.67 2.80
N THR A 186 6.87 -16.79 1.79
CA THR A 186 7.97 -15.83 1.61
C THR A 186 8.07 -14.82 2.77
N THR A 187 7.01 -14.63 3.55
CA THR A 187 7.04 -13.79 4.77
C THR A 187 7.36 -14.57 6.03
N GLY A 188 7.61 -15.89 5.92
CA GLY A 188 7.89 -16.78 7.04
C GLY A 188 6.65 -17.12 7.87
N THR A 189 5.46 -17.08 7.28
CA THR A 189 4.19 -17.38 7.94
C THR A 189 3.26 -18.20 7.04
N ASP A 190 2.12 -18.64 7.58
CA ASP A 190 1.08 -19.36 6.84
C ASP A 190 0.05 -18.39 6.23
N TRP A 191 -0.76 -18.89 5.29
CA TRP A 191 -1.76 -18.06 4.63
C TRP A 191 -2.79 -17.44 5.58
N PRO A 192 -3.42 -18.19 6.53
CA PRO A 192 -4.34 -17.60 7.51
C PRO A 192 -3.73 -16.43 8.28
N THR A 193 -2.48 -16.55 8.69
CA THR A 193 -1.73 -15.49 9.39
C THR A 193 -1.38 -14.34 8.47
N PHE A 194 -0.97 -14.63 7.24
CA PHE A 194 -0.67 -13.61 6.24
C PHE A 194 -1.87 -12.72 5.92
N ILE A 195 -3.08 -13.31 5.90
CA ILE A 195 -4.29 -12.57 5.58
C ILE A 195 -4.95 -11.85 6.75
N ARG A 196 -4.41 -11.98 7.97
CA ARG A 196 -4.83 -11.16 9.11
C ARG A 196 -4.29 -9.73 9.04
N GLU A 197 -3.30 -9.46 8.18
CA GLU A 197 -2.90 -8.11 7.81
C GLU A 197 -3.41 -7.78 6.40
N ARG A 198 -3.67 -6.50 6.14
CA ARG A 198 -4.00 -6.00 4.81
C ARG A 198 -3.28 -4.72 4.49
N GLN A 199 -3.01 -4.57 3.20
CA GLN A 199 -2.46 -3.34 2.65
C GLN A 199 -3.54 -2.29 2.43
N GLY A 200 -3.14 -1.03 2.59
CA GLY A 200 -4.01 0.09 2.32
C GLY A 200 -3.29 1.42 2.37
N LEU A 201 -4.01 2.48 2.04
CA LEU A 201 -3.63 3.86 2.23
C LEU A 201 -4.74 4.53 3.02
N SER A 202 -4.38 5.31 4.03
CA SER A 202 -5.30 6.26 4.67
C SER A 202 -4.72 7.67 4.61
N ALA A 203 -5.58 8.66 4.41
CA ALA A 203 -5.25 10.07 4.48
C ALA A 203 -5.93 10.71 5.68
N PHE A 204 -5.20 11.63 6.31
CA PHE A 204 -5.64 12.37 7.47
C PHE A 204 -5.28 13.85 7.33
N ALA A 205 -6.10 14.70 7.92
CA ALA A 205 -5.86 16.13 8.05
C ALA A 205 -5.76 16.51 9.54
N LEU A 206 -4.90 17.46 9.86
CA LEU A 206 -4.77 18.07 11.19
C LEU A 206 -5.21 19.52 11.09
N GLU A 207 -6.36 19.84 11.66
CA GLU A 207 -6.95 21.19 11.65
C GLU A 207 -7.34 21.59 13.06
N GLY A 208 -6.85 22.75 13.53
CA GLY A 208 -7.14 23.25 14.88
C GLY A 208 -6.72 22.29 16.01
N GLY A 209 -5.69 21.46 15.79
CA GLY A 209 -5.25 20.43 16.74
C GLY A 209 -6.11 19.15 16.74
N VAL A 210 -7.06 19.03 15.81
CA VAL A 210 -7.95 17.88 15.68
C VAL A 210 -7.55 17.07 14.45
N VAL A 211 -7.43 15.75 14.63
CA VAL A 211 -7.18 14.82 13.52
C VAL A 211 -8.49 14.38 12.90
N TYR A 212 -8.54 14.41 11.57
CA TYR A 212 -9.64 13.90 10.76
C TYR A 212 -9.15 12.81 9.82
N HIS A 213 -9.89 11.72 9.71
CA HIS A 213 -9.77 10.76 8.62
C HIS A 213 -10.53 11.29 7.40
N THR A 214 -9.88 11.34 6.24
CA THR A 214 -10.43 12.00 5.05
C THR A 214 -10.61 11.03 3.88
N TYR A 215 -9.79 9.98 3.80
CA TYR A 215 -9.83 9.02 2.72
C TYR A 215 -9.17 7.70 3.11
N SER A 216 -9.64 6.58 2.57
CA SER A 216 -8.89 5.32 2.53
C SER A 216 -9.05 4.61 1.18
N ALA A 217 -8.02 3.84 0.82
CA ALA A 217 -8.03 2.91 -0.30
C ALA A 217 -7.38 1.60 0.10
N TYR A 218 -7.93 0.48 -0.36
CA TYR A 218 -7.45 -0.86 -0.03
C TYR A 218 -7.41 -1.74 -1.28
N ALA A 219 -6.82 -2.93 -1.17
CA ALA A 219 -6.71 -3.89 -2.27
C ALA A 219 -6.16 -3.24 -3.56
N ARG A 220 -6.86 -3.37 -4.70
CA ARG A 220 -6.49 -2.74 -5.98
C ARG A 220 -6.58 -1.19 -5.96
N GLY A 221 -7.17 -0.61 -4.92
CA GLY A 221 -7.21 0.84 -4.73
C GLY A 221 -5.84 1.48 -4.55
N VAL A 222 -4.81 0.70 -4.16
CA VAL A 222 -3.43 1.18 -4.05
C VAL A 222 -2.58 0.93 -5.30
N ASP A 223 -3.14 0.37 -6.39
CA ASP A 223 -2.38 0.10 -7.62
C ASP A 223 -1.70 1.34 -8.19
N GLY A 224 -2.33 2.52 -8.04
CA GLY A 224 -1.77 3.79 -8.51
C GLY A 224 -0.48 4.18 -7.79
N LEU A 225 -0.22 3.61 -6.60
CA LEU A 225 1.01 3.80 -5.84
C LEU A 225 2.11 2.81 -6.26
N TRP A 226 1.76 1.78 -7.03
CA TRP A 226 2.69 0.77 -7.49
C TRP A 226 3.42 1.22 -8.75
N SER A 227 4.39 2.13 -8.54
CA SER A 227 5.04 2.89 -9.61
C SER A 227 5.63 2.00 -10.70
N MET A 228 6.21 0.85 -10.36
CA MET A 228 6.79 -0.11 -11.30
C MET A 228 5.83 -0.50 -12.43
N TYR A 229 4.53 -0.69 -12.13
CA TYR A 229 3.56 -1.04 -13.17
C TYR A 229 3.33 0.07 -14.18
N GLN A 230 3.40 1.34 -13.76
CA GLN A 230 3.30 2.47 -14.67
C GLN A 230 4.44 2.52 -15.69
N TRP A 231 5.62 2.05 -15.30
CA TRP A 231 6.77 1.88 -16.20
C TRP A 231 6.59 0.69 -17.14
N LEU A 232 6.21 -0.47 -16.58
CA LEU A 232 6.02 -1.69 -17.36
C LEU A 232 4.90 -1.58 -18.40
N ASP A 233 3.81 -0.86 -18.11
CA ASP A 233 2.71 -0.62 -19.05
C ASP A 233 3.15 0.18 -20.29
N ARG A 234 4.32 0.83 -20.24
CA ARG A 234 4.92 1.57 -21.35
C ARG A 234 6.08 0.82 -22.01
N ALA A 235 6.53 -0.27 -21.41
CA ALA A 235 7.55 -1.12 -22.00
C ALA A 235 6.96 -1.84 -23.24
N PRO A 236 7.75 -2.09 -24.31
CA PRO A 236 7.24 -2.74 -25.52
C PRO A 236 6.63 -4.14 -25.32
N LYS A 237 6.98 -4.83 -24.23
CA LYS A 237 6.44 -6.14 -23.85
C LYS A 237 5.30 -6.04 -22.80
N GLY A 238 4.89 -4.83 -22.45
CA GLY A 238 4.02 -4.56 -21.30
C GLY A 238 4.62 -5.12 -20.01
N ARG A 239 3.75 -5.57 -19.10
CA ARG A 239 4.14 -6.21 -17.84
C ARG A 239 4.74 -7.61 -18.02
N ASN A 240 4.49 -8.28 -19.15
CA ASN A 240 5.01 -9.62 -19.46
C ASN A 240 4.78 -10.66 -18.33
N GLU A 241 3.58 -10.65 -17.75
CA GLU A 241 3.24 -11.47 -16.57
C GLU A 241 2.57 -12.79 -16.99
N THR A 242 3.04 -13.91 -16.42
CA THR A 242 2.38 -15.23 -16.49
C THR A 242 1.93 -15.73 -15.11
N GLY A 243 2.08 -14.91 -14.07
CA GLY A 243 1.82 -15.23 -12.67
C GLY A 243 2.47 -14.24 -11.73
N PHE A 244 2.58 -14.61 -10.45
CA PHE A 244 3.29 -13.84 -9.43
C PHE A 244 4.80 -13.90 -9.70
N TRP A 245 5.42 -12.76 -10.02
CA TRP A 245 6.83 -12.71 -10.45
C TRP A 245 7.70 -11.76 -9.62
N TRP A 246 7.10 -10.78 -8.93
CA TRP A 246 7.85 -9.80 -8.18
C TRP A 246 8.33 -10.36 -6.84
N ARG A 247 9.52 -9.93 -6.44
CA ARG A 247 10.18 -10.27 -5.17
C ARG A 247 10.54 -9.00 -4.43
N ARG A 248 11.03 -9.12 -3.20
CA ARG A 248 11.73 -8.01 -2.54
C ARG A 248 13.00 -7.69 -3.36
N HIS A 249 13.39 -6.42 -3.44
CA HIS A 249 14.41 -6.00 -4.40
C HIS A 249 15.77 -6.70 -4.22
N ASP A 250 16.06 -7.19 -3.02
CA ASP A 250 17.29 -7.90 -2.66
C ASP A 250 17.22 -9.41 -2.97
N GLU A 251 16.06 -9.93 -3.38
CA GLU A 251 15.82 -11.36 -3.64
C GLU A 251 15.76 -11.71 -5.13
N TYR A 252 15.90 -10.74 -6.04
CA TYR A 252 15.89 -11.03 -7.49
C TYR A 252 17.13 -11.79 -7.96
N HIS A 253 18.22 -11.79 -7.19
CA HIS A 253 19.47 -12.48 -7.51
C HIS A 253 19.54 -13.92 -6.96
N GLU A 254 18.54 -14.35 -6.19
CA GLU A 254 18.50 -15.67 -5.54
C GLU A 254 17.89 -16.76 -6.44
N GLY A 255 17.86 -16.55 -7.76
CA GLY A 255 17.20 -17.43 -8.74
C GLY A 255 18.02 -17.69 -10.00
#